data_AF-A0A7K3XPZ4-F1
#
_entry.id   AF-A0A7K3XPZ4-F1
#
_cell.length_a   1.000
_cell.length_b   1.000
_cell.length_c   1.000
_cell.angle_alpha   90.00
_cell.angle_beta   90.00
_cell.angle_gamma   90.00
#
_symmetry.space_group_name_H-M   'P 1'
#
loop_
_entity.id
_entity.type
_entity.pdbx_description
1 polymer ?
#
loop_
_entity_poly.entity_id
_entity_poly.type
_entity_poly.pdbx_seq_one_letter_code
_entity_poly.pdbx_strand_id
1 'polypeptide(L)'
;MGKYHNGLKKALFDKGKNLVGEFSVRGYDETGPWVIIGGGNVGKPNETDLKKAQQFVQRKLPSYCKTDPYELIKSKLTVTEGHPNTYNVVADEILLMLKGDFVTINQSDCVGCGKCTKICPMEVIKIEHKKAIPVNELDCTLCRLCIQNCSERAINLHYSWRDAIKVAKRHSNKITL
;
A
#
# COMPACT_ATOMS: atom_id res chain seq x y z
N MET A 1 -21.89 -16.63 4.37
CA MET A 1 -20.64 -16.66 5.16
C MET A 1 -20.79 -17.71 6.25
N GLY A 2 -19.74 -18.48 6.56
CA GLY A 2 -19.76 -19.41 7.70
C GLY A 2 -19.72 -18.68 9.05
N LYS A 3 -19.77 -19.43 10.16
CA LYS A 3 -19.68 -18.88 11.54
C LYS A 3 -18.24 -18.54 11.98
N TYR A 4 -17.26 -18.64 11.08
CA TYR A 4 -15.82 -18.48 11.38
C TYR A 4 -15.46 -17.14 12.02
N HIS A 5 -16.16 -16.05 11.67
CA HIS A 5 -15.88 -14.73 12.23
C HIS A 5 -16.57 -14.47 13.57
N ASN A 6 -17.45 -15.35 14.06
CA ASN A 6 -18.26 -15.07 15.25
C ASN A 6 -17.40 -14.83 16.51
N GLY A 7 -16.35 -15.64 16.70
CA GLY A 7 -15.42 -15.46 17.82
C GLY A 7 -14.69 -14.11 17.76
N LEU A 8 -14.18 -13.75 16.59
CA LEU A 8 -13.52 -12.46 16.37
C LEU A 8 -14.48 -11.29 16.57
N LYS A 9 -15.71 -11.38 16.04
CA LYS A 9 -16.74 -10.34 16.20
C LYS A 9 -17.08 -10.11 17.67
N LYS A 10 -17.27 -11.19 18.43
CA LYS A 10 -17.50 -11.11 19.87
C LYS A 10 -16.32 -10.44 20.57
N ALA A 11 -15.09 -10.87 20.30
CA ALA A 11 -13.89 -10.28 20.91
C ALA A 11 -13.70 -8.79 20.57
N LEU A 12 -14.08 -8.35 19.36
CA LEU A 12 -14.06 -6.95 18.97
C LEU A 12 -15.15 -6.14 19.68
N PHE A 13 -16.37 -6.68 19.77
CA PHE A 13 -17.49 -6.07 20.47
C PHE A 13 -17.19 -5.91 21.96
N ASP A 14 -16.65 -6.94 22.61
CA ASP A 14 -16.27 -6.93 24.03
C ASP A 14 -15.17 -5.88 24.31
N LYS A 15 -14.36 -5.52 23.30
CA LYS A 15 -13.36 -4.43 23.35
C LYS A 15 -13.93 -3.05 22.96
N GLY A 16 -15.26 -2.91 22.89
CA GLY A 16 -15.95 -1.67 22.54
C GLY A 16 -15.68 -1.19 21.12
N LYS A 17 -15.33 -2.08 20.18
CA LYS A 17 -15.09 -1.71 18.78
C LYS A 17 -16.39 -1.70 17.98
N ASN A 18 -16.57 -0.67 17.15
CA ASN A 18 -17.69 -0.60 16.22
C ASN A 18 -17.36 -1.39 14.94
N LEU A 19 -18.17 -2.40 14.62
CA LEU A 19 -17.98 -3.24 13.44
C LEU A 19 -18.68 -2.63 12.22
N VAL A 20 -17.91 -2.12 11.27
CA VAL A 20 -18.45 -1.46 10.05
C VAL A 20 -18.94 -2.46 9.01
N GLY A 21 -18.42 -3.68 9.02
CA GLY A 21 -18.87 -4.78 8.17
C GLY A 21 -17.93 -5.98 8.20
N GLU A 22 -18.29 -7.03 7.46
CA GLU A 22 -17.46 -8.22 7.26
C GLU A 22 -17.34 -8.58 5.77
N PHE A 23 -16.14 -9.01 5.37
CA PHE A 23 -15.84 -9.50 4.02
C PHE A 23 -15.03 -10.79 4.12
N SER A 24 -15.28 -11.74 3.23
CA SER A 24 -14.56 -13.01 3.17
C SER A 24 -14.69 -13.60 1.78
N VAL A 25 -13.67 -14.32 1.35
CA VAL A 25 -13.70 -15.17 0.16
C VAL A 25 -13.26 -16.58 0.53
N ARG A 26 -13.64 -17.56 -0.28
CA ARG A 26 -13.14 -18.93 -0.11
C ARG A 26 -11.65 -18.91 -0.46
N GLY A 27 -10.80 -19.22 0.51
CA GLY A 27 -9.37 -19.39 0.29
C GLY A 27 -9.05 -20.79 -0.22
N TYR A 28 -7.83 -20.95 -0.73
CA TYR A 28 -7.25 -22.25 -1.00
C TYR A 28 -7.27 -23.12 0.25
N ASP A 29 -7.73 -24.36 0.11
CA ASP A 29 -7.98 -25.28 1.24
C ASP A 29 -7.42 -26.67 0.93
N GLU A 30 -6.46 -27.10 1.73
CA GLU A 30 -5.85 -28.43 1.66
C GLU A 30 -6.26 -29.31 2.84
N THR A 31 -7.45 -29.12 3.42
CA THR A 31 -7.89 -29.90 4.57
C THR A 31 -8.78 -31.08 4.17
N GLY A 32 -8.63 -32.23 4.83
CA GLY A 32 -9.50 -33.39 4.66
C GLY A 32 -9.44 -34.02 3.25
N PRO A 33 -10.58 -34.45 2.67
CA PRO A 33 -10.60 -35.11 1.36
C PRO A 33 -10.02 -34.27 0.21
N TRP A 34 -9.95 -32.95 0.38
CA TRP A 34 -9.42 -32.03 -0.64
C TRP A 34 -7.93 -32.29 -0.94
N VAL A 35 -7.16 -32.83 0.01
CA VAL A 35 -5.76 -33.23 -0.20
C VAL A 35 -5.63 -34.22 -1.36
N ILE A 36 -6.58 -35.15 -1.49
CA ILE A 36 -6.55 -36.23 -2.49
C ILE A 36 -6.68 -35.68 -3.92
N ILE A 37 -7.29 -34.50 -4.08
CA ILE A 37 -7.56 -33.88 -5.38
C ILE A 37 -6.75 -32.60 -5.62
N GLY A 38 -5.68 -32.37 -4.85
CA GLY A 38 -4.79 -31.21 -5.03
C GLY A 38 -5.36 -29.89 -4.47
N GLY A 39 -6.23 -29.98 -3.47
CA GLY A 39 -6.80 -28.85 -2.75
C GLY A 39 -8.09 -28.28 -3.38
N GLY A 40 -8.92 -27.68 -2.53
CA GLY A 40 -10.11 -26.95 -2.92
C GLY A 40 -9.82 -25.47 -3.15
N ASN A 41 -10.57 -24.82 -4.06
CA ASN A 41 -10.43 -23.39 -4.37
C ASN A 41 -9.01 -22.97 -4.80
N VAL A 42 -8.29 -23.83 -5.54
CA VAL A 42 -6.96 -23.55 -6.09
C VAL A 42 -6.94 -22.18 -6.80
N GLY A 43 -5.89 -21.41 -6.56
CA GLY A 43 -5.70 -20.09 -7.17
C GLY A 43 -6.53 -18.97 -6.53
N LYS A 44 -7.24 -19.22 -5.42
CA LYS A 44 -7.91 -18.17 -4.64
C LYS A 44 -7.09 -17.74 -3.42
N PRO A 45 -7.16 -16.46 -3.01
CA PRO A 45 -7.90 -15.36 -3.64
C PRO A 45 -7.30 -14.91 -4.98
N ASN A 46 -8.15 -14.55 -5.94
CA ASN A 46 -7.75 -14.07 -7.26
C ASN A 46 -8.24 -12.64 -7.57
N GLU A 47 -8.01 -12.15 -8.80
CA GLU A 47 -8.44 -10.80 -9.23
C GLU A 47 -9.94 -10.54 -9.06
N THR A 48 -10.79 -11.56 -9.25
CA THR A 48 -12.24 -11.41 -9.02
C THR A 48 -12.54 -11.22 -7.54
N ASP A 49 -11.84 -11.94 -6.67
CA ASP A 49 -11.96 -11.81 -5.22
C ASP A 49 -11.44 -10.42 -4.75
N LEU A 50 -10.38 -9.91 -5.36
CA LEU A 50 -9.88 -8.55 -5.15
C LEU A 50 -10.89 -7.48 -5.57
N LYS A 51 -11.51 -7.61 -6.75
CA LYS A 51 -12.59 -6.68 -7.19
C LYS A 51 -13.77 -6.68 -6.21
N LYS A 52 -14.16 -7.84 -5.68
CA LYS A 52 -15.21 -7.93 -4.65
C LYS A 52 -14.80 -7.23 -3.35
N ALA A 53 -13.54 -7.35 -2.94
CA ALA A 53 -13.02 -6.66 -1.77
C ALA A 53 -13.04 -5.14 -1.96
N GLN A 54 -12.62 -4.65 -3.14
CA GLN A 54 -12.70 -3.23 -3.50
C GLN A 54 -14.13 -2.70 -3.45
N GLN A 55 -15.09 -3.41 -4.06
CA GLN A 55 -16.51 -3.05 -4.03
C GLN A 55 -17.10 -3.07 -2.62
N PHE A 56 -16.63 -3.96 -1.74
CA PHE A 56 -17.03 -3.95 -0.33
C PHE A 56 -16.55 -2.68 0.36
N VAL A 57 -15.27 -2.32 0.21
CA VAL A 57 -14.70 -1.09 0.79
C VAL A 57 -15.40 0.14 0.23
N GLN A 58 -15.59 0.23 -1.08
CA GLN A 58 -16.26 1.38 -1.72
C GLN A 58 -17.68 1.61 -1.18
N ARG A 59 -18.43 0.53 -0.93
CA ARG A 59 -19.80 0.63 -0.37
C ARG A 59 -19.83 0.98 1.11
N LYS A 60 -18.89 0.46 1.91
CA LYS A 60 -18.89 0.62 3.37
C LYS A 60 -18.10 1.81 3.88
N LEU A 61 -17.07 2.20 3.13
CA LEU A 61 -16.06 3.18 3.49
C LEU A 61 -15.69 4.01 2.24
N PRO A 62 -16.64 4.71 1.59
CA PRO A 62 -16.37 5.45 0.36
C PRO A 62 -15.30 6.55 0.54
N SER A 63 -15.23 7.17 1.72
CA SER A 63 -14.18 8.14 2.07
C SER A 63 -12.77 7.53 2.13
N TYR A 64 -12.66 6.20 2.11
CA TYR A 64 -11.39 5.48 2.03
C TYR A 64 -10.96 5.19 0.59
N CYS A 65 -11.82 5.40 -0.40
CA CYS A 65 -11.51 5.29 -1.81
C CYS A 65 -11.02 6.63 -2.36
N LYS A 66 -9.82 7.05 -1.95
CA LYS A 66 -9.16 8.23 -2.51
C LYS A 66 -8.49 7.89 -3.84
N THR A 67 -8.60 8.79 -4.82
CA THR A 67 -7.81 8.74 -6.05
C THR A 67 -6.37 9.13 -5.74
N ASP A 68 -5.43 8.55 -6.49
CA ASP A 68 -4.02 8.90 -6.37
C ASP A 68 -3.73 10.14 -7.23
N PRO A 69 -3.44 11.31 -6.65
CA PRO A 69 -3.23 12.54 -7.42
C PRO A 69 -2.00 12.47 -8.31
N TYR A 70 -1.06 11.54 -8.07
CA TYR A 70 0.10 11.36 -8.93
C TYR A 70 -0.27 10.91 -10.34
N GLU A 71 -1.39 10.19 -10.52
CA GLU A 71 -1.87 9.74 -11.82
C GLU A 71 -2.38 10.89 -12.71
N LEU A 72 -2.62 12.07 -12.14
CA LEU A 72 -3.00 13.28 -12.90
C LEU A 72 -1.80 13.94 -13.59
N ILE A 73 -0.57 13.57 -13.21
CA ILE A 73 0.65 14.15 -13.78
C ILE A 73 0.90 13.59 -15.18
N LYS A 74 0.79 14.47 -16.19
CA LYS A 74 1.00 14.10 -17.60
C LYS A 74 2.47 13.97 -17.99
N SER A 75 3.32 14.83 -17.45
CA SER A 75 4.76 14.86 -17.76
C SER A 75 5.54 14.58 -16.49
N LYS A 76 6.05 13.35 -16.39
CA LYS A 76 6.87 12.89 -15.26
C LYS A 76 8.34 13.14 -15.58
N LEU A 77 9.09 13.63 -14.60
CA LEU A 77 10.52 13.92 -14.73
C LEU A 77 11.35 12.66 -14.51
N THR A 78 12.59 12.67 -14.98
CA THR A 78 13.54 11.59 -14.69
C THR A 78 13.88 11.59 -13.20
N VAL A 79 13.82 10.42 -12.57
CA VAL A 79 14.18 10.25 -11.17
C VAL A 79 15.68 10.41 -10.98
N THR A 80 16.06 11.26 -10.02
CA THR A 80 17.45 11.49 -9.63
C THR A 80 17.61 11.14 -8.15
N GLU A 81 18.54 10.23 -7.86
CA GLU A 81 18.83 9.81 -6.48
C GLU A 81 19.22 11.00 -5.60
N GLY A 82 18.70 11.02 -4.36
CA GLY A 82 18.86 12.10 -3.39
C GLY A 82 17.99 13.33 -3.66
N HIS A 83 17.35 13.45 -4.82
CA HIS A 83 16.70 14.68 -5.27
C HIS A 83 15.27 14.35 -5.76
N PRO A 84 14.29 14.23 -4.85
CA PRO A 84 12.93 13.86 -5.22
C PRO A 84 12.29 14.95 -6.08
N ASN A 85 11.66 14.53 -7.18
CA ASN A 85 10.88 15.44 -8.01
C ASN A 85 9.72 16.03 -7.21
N THR A 86 9.32 17.25 -7.53
CA THR A 86 8.21 17.95 -6.87
C THR A 86 7.17 18.32 -7.91
N TYR A 87 5.91 17.99 -7.62
CA TYR A 87 4.78 18.27 -8.50
C TYR A 87 3.69 19.02 -7.75
N ASN A 88 3.18 20.09 -8.35
CA ASN A 88 1.98 20.76 -7.88
C ASN A 88 0.81 20.29 -8.74
N VAL A 89 -0.17 19.63 -8.12
CA VAL A 89 -1.32 19.01 -8.78
C VAL A 89 -2.59 19.61 -8.22
N VAL A 90 -3.55 19.93 -9.09
CA VAL A 90 -4.90 20.32 -8.68
C VAL A 90 -5.80 19.08 -8.73
N ALA A 91 -6.33 18.68 -7.58
CA ALA A 91 -7.29 17.57 -7.46
C ALA A 91 -8.47 18.04 -6.61
N ASP A 92 -9.70 17.88 -7.12
CA ASP A 92 -10.93 18.29 -6.45
C ASP A 92 -10.88 19.75 -5.94
N GLU A 93 -10.41 20.68 -6.79
CA GLU A 93 -10.24 22.11 -6.50
C GLU A 93 -9.18 22.44 -5.42
N ILE A 94 -8.42 21.45 -4.96
CA ILE A 94 -7.36 21.61 -3.96
C ILE A 94 -5.98 21.56 -4.64
N LEU A 95 -5.10 22.51 -4.32
CA LEU A 95 -3.69 22.46 -4.71
C LEU A 95 -2.91 21.54 -3.77
N LEU A 96 -2.37 20.46 -4.33
CA LEU A 96 -1.57 19.46 -3.64
C LEU A 96 -0.11 19.54 -4.10
N MET A 97 0.82 19.39 -3.16
CA MET A 97 2.24 19.23 -3.46
C MET A 97 2.65 17.78 -3.23
N LEU A 98 3.13 17.12 -4.29
CA LEU A 98 3.63 15.75 -4.25
C LEU A 98 5.16 15.77 -4.35
N LYS A 99 5.83 14.87 -3.62
CA LYS A 99 7.27 14.65 -3.74
C LYS A 99 7.59 13.18 -4.02
N GLY A 100 8.49 12.95 -4.98
CA GLY A 100 8.92 11.63 -5.44
C GLY A 100 8.08 11.08 -6.58
N ASP A 101 8.53 9.94 -7.12
CA ASP A 101 7.88 9.25 -8.24
C ASP A 101 7.64 7.77 -7.93
N PHE A 102 8.68 7.02 -7.58
CA PHE A 102 8.52 5.63 -7.16
C PHE A 102 7.86 5.52 -5.79
N VAL A 103 8.20 6.46 -4.90
CA VAL A 103 7.62 6.62 -3.57
C VAL A 103 7.06 8.03 -3.47
N THR A 104 5.82 8.21 -3.89
CA THR A 104 5.18 9.54 -3.88
C THR A 104 4.64 9.86 -2.50
N ILE A 105 4.94 11.07 -2.01
CA ILE A 105 4.45 11.58 -0.73
C ILE A 105 3.65 12.87 -0.94
N ASN A 106 2.37 12.86 -0.60
CA ASN A 106 1.53 14.05 -0.52
C ASN A 106 1.92 14.90 0.69
N GLN A 107 2.51 16.06 0.43
CA GLN A 107 3.00 16.97 1.46
C GLN A 107 1.87 17.65 2.23
N SER A 108 0.67 17.78 1.63
CA SER A 108 -0.50 18.35 2.31
C SER A 108 -1.02 17.40 3.39
N ASP A 109 -1.10 16.10 3.09
CA ASP A 109 -1.58 15.08 4.02
C ASP A 109 -0.48 14.63 5.03
N CYS A 110 0.80 14.77 4.68
CA CYS A 110 1.88 14.31 5.54
C CYS A 110 1.99 15.16 6.83
N VAL A 111 1.75 14.56 8.00
CA VAL A 111 1.93 15.23 9.30
C VAL A 111 3.35 15.17 9.87
N GLY A 112 4.31 14.57 9.14
CA GLY A 112 5.72 14.54 9.57
C GLY A 112 6.03 13.61 10.75
N CYS A 113 5.17 12.64 11.06
CA CYS A 113 5.31 11.81 12.27
C CYS A 113 6.53 10.86 12.28
N GLY A 114 7.19 10.64 11.13
CA GLY A 114 8.41 9.84 11.04
C GLY A 114 8.23 8.33 11.26
N LYS A 115 7.02 7.79 11.16
CA LYS A 115 6.81 6.32 11.22
C LYS A 115 7.37 5.62 9.98
N CYS A 116 7.19 6.23 8.80
CA CYS A 116 7.65 5.70 7.52
C CYS A 116 9.17 5.59 7.43
N THR A 117 9.91 6.55 7.98
CA THR A 117 11.37 6.50 8.12
C THR A 117 11.80 5.32 9.00
N LYS A 118 11.22 5.19 10.19
CA LYS A 118 11.60 4.15 11.16
C LYS A 118 11.33 2.73 10.68
N ILE A 119 10.28 2.51 9.89
CA ILE A 119 9.88 1.18 9.43
C ILE A 119 10.50 0.80 8.08
N CYS A 120 11.13 1.73 7.37
CA CYS A 120 11.69 1.44 6.06
C CYS A 120 13.08 0.79 6.21
N PRO A 121 13.24 -0.50 5.89
CA PRO A 121 14.55 -1.17 6.01
C PRO A 121 15.57 -0.67 4.97
N MET A 122 15.09 0.00 3.92
CA MET A 122 15.91 0.53 2.83
C MET A 122 16.21 2.02 2.99
N GLU A 123 15.73 2.65 4.06
CA GLU A 123 15.93 4.08 4.34
C GLU A 123 15.55 5.03 3.18
N VAL A 124 14.55 4.65 2.38
CA VAL A 124 14.18 5.40 1.15
C VAL A 124 13.45 6.71 1.44
N ILE A 125 13.07 6.95 2.69
CA ILE A 125 12.34 8.14 3.13
C ILE A 125 13.14 8.78 4.27
N LYS A 126 13.21 10.11 4.31
CA LYS A 126 13.75 10.92 5.42
C LYS A 126 12.74 11.97 5.87
N ILE A 127 12.94 12.53 7.06
CA ILE A 127 12.19 13.71 7.51
C ILE A 127 13.05 14.95 7.25
N GLU A 128 12.52 15.89 6.49
CA GLU A 128 13.09 17.22 6.26
C GLU A 128 12.01 18.27 6.43
N HIS A 129 12.34 19.39 7.08
CA HIS A 129 11.38 20.49 7.29
C HIS A 129 10.03 20.02 7.88
N LYS A 130 10.06 19.06 8.82
CA LYS A 130 8.88 18.43 9.43
C LYS A 130 7.95 17.69 8.46
N LYS A 131 8.45 17.29 7.29
CA LYS A 131 7.71 16.48 6.31
C LYS A 131 8.54 15.29 5.86
N ALA A 132 7.88 14.22 5.45
CA ALA A 132 8.55 13.08 4.85
C ALA A 132 8.91 13.38 3.39
N ILE A 133 10.14 13.06 3.01
CA ILE A 133 10.62 13.17 1.64
C ILE A 133 11.27 11.85 1.19
N PRO A 134 11.10 11.43 -0.08
CA PRO A 134 11.85 10.32 -0.63
C PRO A 134 13.28 10.77 -0.94
N VAL A 135 14.27 9.92 -0.65
CA VAL A 135 15.69 10.22 -0.92
C VAL A 135 16.35 9.17 -1.80
N ASN A 136 16.08 7.88 -1.59
CA ASN A 136 16.68 6.78 -2.35
C ASN A 136 15.59 5.89 -2.96
N GLU A 137 14.65 6.50 -3.68
CA GLU A 137 13.42 5.83 -4.08
C GLU A 137 13.64 4.66 -5.06
N LEU A 138 14.75 4.64 -5.83
CA LEU A 138 15.07 3.50 -6.69
C LEU A 138 15.46 2.24 -5.89
N ASP A 139 15.87 2.38 -4.63
CA ASP A 139 16.19 1.25 -3.75
C ASP A 139 14.96 0.62 -3.09
N CYS A 140 13.77 1.22 -3.27
CA CYS A 140 12.53 0.73 -2.69
C CYS A 140 12.22 -0.70 -3.13
N THR A 141 12.13 -1.62 -2.16
CA THR A 141 11.82 -3.04 -2.39
C THR A 141 10.33 -3.32 -2.56
N LEU A 142 9.49 -2.28 -2.58
CA LEU A 142 8.04 -2.38 -2.75
C LEU A 142 7.34 -3.19 -1.65
N CYS A 143 7.93 -3.24 -0.44
CA CYS A 143 7.39 -3.98 0.71
C CYS A 143 6.12 -3.37 1.32
N ARG A 144 5.79 -2.11 0.96
CA ARG A 144 4.58 -1.36 1.39
C ARG A 144 4.46 -1.07 2.89
N LEU A 145 5.50 -1.32 3.69
CA LEU A 145 5.49 -1.03 5.13
C LEU A 145 5.20 0.45 5.45
N CYS A 146 5.74 1.38 4.64
CA CYS A 146 5.50 2.81 4.79
C CYS A 146 4.03 3.19 4.58
N ILE A 147 3.35 2.60 3.59
CA ILE A 147 1.93 2.80 3.31
C ILE A 147 1.09 2.29 4.48
N GLN A 148 1.35 1.06 4.94
CA GLN A 148 0.58 0.42 6.01
C GLN A 148 0.65 1.19 7.34
N ASN A 149 1.75 1.91 7.59
CA ASN A 149 1.99 2.63 8.84
C ASN A 149 1.70 4.14 8.74
N CYS A 150 1.24 4.62 7.59
CA CYS A 150 0.84 6.02 7.41
C CYS A 150 -0.65 6.20 7.73
N SER A 151 -0.97 6.74 8.92
CA SER A 151 -2.35 7.04 9.32
C SER A 151 -3.05 8.00 8.37
N GLU A 152 -2.29 8.95 7.83
CA GLU A 152 -2.79 9.98 6.91
C GLU A 152 -2.93 9.48 5.47
N ARG A 153 -2.41 8.28 5.16
CA ARG A 153 -2.40 7.70 3.81
C ARG A 153 -1.78 8.64 2.78
N ALA A 154 -0.73 9.36 3.20
CA ALA A 154 -0.04 10.35 2.39
C ALA A 154 1.01 9.74 1.44
N ILE A 155 1.20 8.42 1.43
CA ILE A 155 2.28 7.74 0.70
C ILE A 155 1.67 6.76 -0.30
N ASN A 156 2.11 6.84 -1.55
CA ASN A 156 1.80 5.89 -2.63
C ASN A 156 3.08 5.31 -3.23
N LEU A 157 2.96 4.15 -3.88
CA LEU A 157 4.06 3.51 -4.61
C LEU A 157 3.66 3.36 -6.07
N HIS A 158 4.53 3.81 -6.98
CA HIS A 158 4.32 3.68 -8.41
C HIS A 158 5.47 2.88 -9.01
N TYR A 159 5.15 1.79 -9.68
CA TYR A 159 6.15 0.94 -10.30
C TYR A 159 5.53 0.11 -11.42
N SER A 160 6.32 -0.17 -12.44
CA SER A 160 6.00 -1.19 -13.43
C SER A 160 6.61 -2.54 -13.03
N TRP A 161 6.18 -3.61 -13.70
CA TRP A 161 6.85 -4.90 -13.61
C TRP A 161 8.35 -4.83 -13.98
N ARG A 162 8.73 -3.94 -14.90
CA ARG A 162 10.14 -3.74 -15.27
C ARG A 162 10.95 -3.16 -14.10
N ASP A 163 10.35 -2.26 -13.34
CA ASP A 163 11.00 -1.65 -12.17
C ASP A 163 11.16 -2.67 -11.05
N ALA A 164 10.14 -3.50 -10.82
CA ALA A 164 10.23 -4.62 -9.87
C ALA A 164 11.39 -5.57 -10.22
N ILE A 165 11.58 -5.90 -11.50
CA ILE A 165 12.71 -6.72 -11.97
C ILE A 165 14.05 -6.00 -11.73
N LYS A 166 14.14 -4.70 -12.00
CA LYS A 166 15.38 -3.92 -11.76
C LYS A 166 15.74 -3.91 -10.27
N VAL A 167 14.75 -3.71 -9.40
CA VAL A 167 14.92 -3.78 -7.94
C VAL A 167 15.41 -5.16 -7.52
N ALA A 168 14.79 -6.23 -8.03
CA ALA A 168 15.22 -7.60 -7.74
C ALA A 168 16.68 -7.85 -8.16
N LYS A 169 17.08 -7.42 -9.37
CA LYS A 169 18.46 -7.52 -9.84
C LYS A 169 19.45 -6.69 -9.03
N ARG A 170 19.04 -5.52 -8.55
CA ARG A 170 19.89 -4.66 -7.71
C ARG A 170 20.17 -5.32 -6.36
N HIS A 171 19.15 -5.93 -5.76
CA HIS A 171 19.27 -6.58 -4.46
C HIS A 171 19.76 -8.03 -4.53
N SER A 172 19.69 -8.70 -5.69
CA SER A 172 20.25 -10.05 -5.85
C SER A 172 21.77 -10.10 -5.63
N ASN A 173 22.45 -8.97 -5.84
CA ASN A 173 23.90 -8.85 -5.60
C ASN A 173 24.24 -8.35 -4.19
N LYS A 174 23.24 -8.01 -3.37
CA LYS A 174 23.42 -7.59 -1.96
C LYS A 174 23.37 -8.78 -0.98
N ILE A 175 23.54 -10.02 -1.47
CA ILE A 175 23.80 -11.19 -0.62
C ILE A 175 24.99 -10.83 0.27
N THR A 176 24.69 -10.63 1.54
CA THR A 176 25.63 -10.17 2.56
C THR A 176 26.50 -11.35 2.95
N LEU A 177 27.82 -11.16 2.88
CA LEU A 177 28.80 -11.91 3.68
C LEU A 177 28.50 -11.75 5.17
#